data_AF-A0A936VPF2-F1
#
_entry.id   AF-A0A936VPF2-F1
#
_cell.length_a   1.000
_cell.length_b   1.000
_cell.length_c   1.000
_cell.angle_alpha   90.00
_cell.angle_beta   90.00
_cell.angle_gamma   90.00
#
_symmetry.space_group_name_H-M   'P 1'
#
loop_
_entity.id
_entity.type
_entity.pdbx_description
1 polymer ?
#
loop_
_entity_poly.entity_id
_entity_poly.type
_entity_poly.pdbx_seq_one_letter_code
_entity_poly.pdbx_strand_id
1 'polypeptide(L)'
;MEHEDNVINELLREIAGLINEYPRAIERRAAVLDATGKDPDLVEKLVKAADTMRDSGNLYLTWAKHYAALAEGNTDASSDEDETEDFDI
;
A
#
# COMPACT_ATOMS: atom_id res chain seq x y z
N MET A 1 -28.70 -4.75 -3.55
CA MET A 1 -27.94 -4.24 -2.40
C MET A 1 -26.84 -5.23 -1.98
N GLU A 2 -27.08 -6.55 -1.90
CA GLU A 2 -25.99 -7.54 -1.68
C GLU A 2 -24.86 -7.55 -2.74
N HIS A 3 -25.12 -7.06 -3.95
CA HIS A 3 -24.15 -7.13 -5.05
C HIS A 3 -23.07 -6.04 -5.00
N GLU A 4 -23.29 -4.93 -4.27
CA GLU A 4 -22.34 -3.81 -4.14
C GLU A 4 -21.39 -4.00 -2.94
N ASP A 5 -21.89 -4.55 -1.83
CA ASP A 5 -21.09 -4.84 -0.62
C ASP A 5 -19.94 -5.82 -0.90
N ASN A 6 -20.11 -6.67 -1.92
CA ASN A 6 -19.06 -7.60 -2.35
C ASN A 6 -17.96 -6.91 -3.21
N VAL A 7 -18.30 -5.86 -3.96
CA VAL A 7 -17.36 -5.22 -4.91
C VAL A 7 -16.23 -4.48 -4.18
N ILE A 8 -16.53 -3.82 -3.07
CA ILE A 8 -15.50 -3.10 -2.28
C ILE A 8 -14.46 -4.10 -1.75
N ASN A 9 -14.91 -5.23 -1.22
CA ASN A 9 -14.04 -6.27 -0.68
C ASN A 9 -13.22 -6.98 -1.77
N GLU A 10 -13.81 -7.23 -2.94
CA GLU A 10 -13.10 -7.77 -4.10
C GLU A 10 -12.00 -6.81 -4.56
N LEU A 11 -12.32 -5.54 -4.77
CA LEU A 11 -11.35 -4.51 -5.17
C LEU A 11 -10.25 -4.31 -4.12
N LEU A 12 -10.59 -4.36 -2.84
CA LEU A 12 -9.62 -4.25 -1.76
C LEU A 12 -8.61 -5.40 -1.78
N ARG A 13 -9.06 -6.64 -2.05
CA ARG A 13 -8.17 -7.80 -2.22
C ARG A 13 -7.27 -7.65 -3.44
N GLU A 14 -7.81 -7.20 -4.57
CA GLU A 14 -7.03 -6.99 -5.79
C GLU A 14 -5.96 -5.92 -5.59
N ILE A 15 -6.34 -4.76 -5.03
CA ILE A 15 -5.40 -3.66 -4.77
C ILE A 15 -4.35 -4.08 -3.75
N ALA A 16 -4.72 -4.82 -2.70
CA ALA A 16 -3.75 -5.36 -1.75
C ALA A 16 -2.73 -6.28 -2.42
N GLY A 17 -3.15 -7.09 -3.38
CA GLY A 17 -2.25 -7.91 -4.20
C GLY A 17 -1.28 -7.04 -5.01
N LEU A 18 -1.80 -6.06 -5.74
CA LEU A 18 -1.00 -5.18 -6.60
C LEU A 18 -0.01 -4.30 -5.82
N ILE A 19 -0.44 -3.73 -4.69
CA ILE A 19 0.40 -2.93 -3.80
C ILE A 19 1.59 -3.73 -3.26
N ASN A 20 1.43 -5.04 -3.09
CA ASN A 20 2.52 -5.92 -2.66
C ASN A 20 3.41 -6.40 -3.82
N GLU A 21 2.81 -6.72 -4.97
CA GLU A 21 3.51 -7.27 -6.14
C GLU A 21 4.35 -6.20 -6.86
N TYR A 22 3.82 -4.98 -6.99
CA TYR A 22 4.45 -3.94 -7.81
C TYR A 22 5.82 -3.48 -7.26
N PRO A 23 5.99 -3.16 -5.96
CA PRO A 23 7.30 -2.86 -5.39
C PRO A 23 8.30 -4.01 -5.58
N ARG A 24 7.85 -5.26 -5.39
CA ARG A 24 8.70 -6.45 -5.62
C ARG A 24 9.15 -6.57 -7.07
N ALA A 25 8.29 -6.22 -8.03
CA ALA A 25 8.66 -6.21 -9.44
C ALA A 25 9.75 -5.15 -9.72
N ILE A 26 9.67 -3.99 -9.08
CA ILE A 26 10.71 -2.94 -9.17
C ILE A 26 12.03 -3.41 -8.54
N GLU A 27 12.00 -4.06 -7.38
CA GLU A 27 13.19 -4.64 -6.75
C GLU A 27 13.85 -5.72 -7.63
N ARG A 28 13.05 -6.63 -8.20
CA ARG A 28 13.55 -7.63 -9.16
C ARG A 28 14.21 -6.94 -10.36
N ARG A 29 13.63 -5.84 -10.85
CA ARG A 29 14.22 -5.07 -11.94
C ARG A 29 15.53 -4.41 -11.53
N ALA A 30 15.60 -3.82 -10.34
CA ALA A 30 16.83 -3.24 -9.80
C ALA A 30 17.94 -4.29 -9.68
N ALA A 31 17.63 -5.49 -9.18
CA ALA A 31 18.58 -6.60 -9.09
C ALA A 31 19.11 -7.06 -10.46
N VAL A 32 18.26 -7.10 -11.48
CA VAL A 32 18.68 -7.41 -12.86
C VAL A 32 19.61 -6.32 -13.42
N LEU A 33 19.32 -5.05 -13.13
CA LEU A 33 20.16 -3.93 -13.56
C LEU A 33 21.54 -3.97 -12.88
N ASP A 34 21.57 -4.24 -11.59
CA ASP A 34 22.79 -4.41 -10.80
C ASP A 34 23.65 -5.56 -11.34
N ALA A 35 23.05 -6.73 -11.54
CA ALA A 35 23.73 -7.91 -12.08
C ALA A 35 24.27 -7.72 -13.52
N THR A 36 23.71 -6.78 -14.28
CA THR A 36 24.15 -6.46 -15.65
C THR A 36 25.11 -5.27 -15.71
N GLY A 37 25.60 -4.80 -14.55
CA GLY A 37 26.59 -3.72 -14.45
C GLY A 37 26.05 -2.37 -14.88
N LYS A 38 24.74 -2.13 -14.68
CA LYS A 38 24.12 -0.83 -14.95
C LYS A 38 24.45 0.17 -13.83
N ASP A 39 24.08 1.41 -14.07
CA ASP A 39 24.33 2.55 -13.17
C ASP A 39 23.88 2.26 -11.72
N PRO A 40 24.81 2.23 -10.75
CA PRO A 40 24.51 2.00 -9.34
C PRO A 40 23.54 3.03 -8.75
N ASP A 41 23.60 4.29 -9.20
CA ASP A 41 22.71 5.35 -8.70
C ASP A 41 21.26 5.08 -9.12
N LEU A 42 21.06 4.50 -10.31
CA LEU A 42 19.74 4.08 -10.77
C LEU A 42 19.23 2.90 -9.96
N VAL A 43 20.08 1.91 -9.67
CA VAL A 43 19.72 0.74 -8.84
C VAL A 43 19.28 1.21 -7.46
N GLU A 44 20.05 2.08 -6.81
CA GLU A 44 19.73 2.61 -5.48
C GLU A 44 18.39 3.37 -5.48
N LYS A 45 18.15 4.20 -6.50
CA LYS A 45 16.88 4.92 -6.65
C LYS A 45 15.69 3.98 -6.77
N LEU A 46 15.82 2.89 -7.53
CA LEU A 46 14.74 1.92 -7.72
C LEU A 46 14.43 1.15 -6.43
N VAL A 47 15.46 0.76 -5.67
CA VAL A 47 15.27 0.10 -4.36
C VAL A 47 14.54 1.03 -3.40
N LYS A 48 15.01 2.27 -3.24
CA LYS A 48 14.35 3.28 -2.38
C LYS A 48 12.92 3.58 -2.81
N ALA A 49 12.68 3.64 -4.12
CA ALA A 49 11.33 3.83 -4.65
C ALA A 49 10.42 2.65 -4.30
N ALA A 50 10.90 1.41 -4.41
CA ALA A 50 10.15 0.23 -4.02
C ALA A 50 9.80 0.23 -2.52
N ASP A 51 10.74 0.57 -1.65
CA ASP A 51 10.49 0.71 -0.22
C ASP A 51 9.43 1.79 0.06
N THR A 52 9.57 2.97 -0.55
CA THR A 52 8.61 4.07 -0.42
C THR A 52 7.20 3.67 -0.89
N MET A 53 7.11 2.94 -2.00
CA MET A 53 5.83 2.45 -2.53
C MET A 53 5.19 1.41 -1.60
N ARG A 54 5.98 0.55 -0.97
CA ARG A 54 5.49 -0.42 0.03
C ARG A 54 4.92 0.29 1.25
N ASP A 55 5.65 1.27 1.79
CA ASP A 55 5.22 2.02 2.98
C ASP A 55 3.95 2.83 2.70
N SER A 56 3.95 3.58 1.60
CA SER A 56 2.77 4.36 1.17
C SER A 56 1.57 3.47 0.86
N GLY A 57 1.82 2.31 0.25
CA GLY A 57 0.79 1.33 -0.04
C GLY A 57 0.18 0.68 1.20
N ASN A 58 1.00 0.39 2.22
CA ASN A 58 0.52 -0.10 3.51
C ASN A 58 -0.38 0.94 4.20
N LEU A 59 0.01 2.21 4.18
CA LEU A 59 -0.82 3.31 4.71
C LEU A 59 -2.17 3.37 3.97
N TYR A 60 -2.15 3.34 2.63
CA TYR A 60 -3.38 3.30 1.83
C TYR A 60 -4.28 2.11 2.21
N LEU A 61 -3.71 0.92 2.39
CA LEU A 61 -4.48 -0.28 2.73
C LEU A 61 -5.10 -0.20 4.14
N THR A 62 -4.42 0.43 5.11
CA THR A 62 -5.01 0.71 6.43
C THR A 62 -6.28 1.54 6.29
N TRP A 63 -6.20 2.64 5.54
CA TRP A 63 -7.33 3.55 5.33
C TRP A 63 -8.46 2.87 4.54
N ALA A 64 -8.12 2.15 3.46
CA ALA A 64 -9.10 1.46 2.64
C ALA A 64 -9.86 0.38 3.43
N LYS A 65 -9.18 -0.36 4.32
CA LYS A 65 -9.81 -1.34 5.22
C LYS A 65 -10.72 -0.66 6.24
N HIS A 66 -10.27 0.44 6.85
CA HIS A 66 -11.07 1.19 7.81
C HIS A 66 -12.39 1.66 7.18
N TYR A 67 -12.34 2.30 6.01
CA TYR A 67 -13.55 2.78 5.35
C TYR A 67 -14.43 1.66 4.78
N ALA A 68 -13.87 0.53 4.35
CA ALA A 68 -14.65 -0.64 3.98
C ALA A 68 -15.46 -1.18 5.18
N ALA A 69 -14.81 -1.30 6.35
CA ALA A 69 -15.48 -1.70 7.59
C ALA A 69 -16.56 -0.69 8.02
N LEU A 70 -16.29 0.61 7.89
CA LEU A 70 -17.27 1.67 8.16
C LEU A 70 -18.50 1.54 7.25
N ALA A 71 -18.29 1.25 5.95
CA ALA A 71 -19.37 1.06 4.98
C ALA A 71 -20.24 -0.18 5.29
N GLU A 72 -19.67 -1.21 5.89
CA GLU A 72 -20.39 -2.41 6.36
C GLU A 72 -21.18 -2.18 7.66
N GLY A 73 -21.15 -0.96 8.22
CA GLY A 73 -21.81 -0.62 9.48
C GLY A 73 -21.01 -1.05 10.71
N ASN A 74 -19.74 -1.40 10.56
CA ASN A 74 -18.85 -1.73 11.67
C ASN A 74 -18.27 -0.44 12.28
N THR A 75 -19.10 0.26 13.05
CA THR A 75 -18.77 1.56 13.65
C THR A 75 -17.77 1.50 14.82
N ASP A 76 -17.39 0.30 15.27
CA ASP A 76 -16.39 0.11 16.33
C ASP A 76 -14.93 0.14 15.80
N ALA A 77 -14.73 0.21 14.48
CA ALA A 77 -13.39 0.28 13.87
C ALA A 77 -12.70 1.66 14.00
N SER A 78 -13.28 2.57 14.79
CA SER A 78 -12.84 3.95 14.99
C SER A 78 -12.16 4.22 16.33
N SER A 79 -12.08 3.24 17.25
CA SER A 79 -11.77 3.59 18.65
C SER A 79 -10.32 3.48 19.10
N ASP A 80 -9.36 3.03 18.27
CA ASP A 80 -8.01 2.70 18.81
C ASP A 80 -6.79 3.38 18.15
N GLU A 81 -6.89 4.21 17.11
CA GLU A 81 -5.71 4.95 16.62
C GLU A 81 -6.08 6.34 16.07
N ASP A 82 -6.43 7.26 16.98
CA ASP A 82 -6.23 8.69 16.75
C ASP A 82 -5.12 9.16 17.70
N GLU A 83 -3.88 8.79 17.40
CA GLU A 83 -2.66 9.38 17.99
C GLU A 83 -1.91 10.21 16.93
N THR A 84 -2.62 11.09 16.22
CA THR A 84 -1.97 12.23 15.56
C THR A 84 -2.54 13.54 16.08
N GLU A 85 -2.41 13.74 17.40
CA GLU A 85 -2.38 15.08 17.97
C GLU A 85 -1.06 15.80 17.56
N ASP A 86 -1.20 17.06 17.14
CA ASP A 86 -0.17 18.09 16.93
C ASP A 86 0.92 17.87 15.86
N PHE A 87 0.57 18.26 14.63
CA PHE A 87 1.49 19.05 13.81
C PHE A 87 0.98 20.49 13.72
N ASP A 88 1.16 21.25 14.81
CA ASP A 88 1.14 22.71 14.75
C ASP A 88 2.38 23.21 13.98
N ILE A 89 2.15 23.94 12.88
CA ILE A 89 3.14 24.82 12.21
C ILE A 89 2.87 26.25 12.65
#